data_AF-A0A959LVK2-F1
#
_entry.id   AF-A0A959LVK2-F1
#
_cell.length_a   1.000
_cell.length_b   1.000
_cell.length_c   1.000
_cell.angle_alpha   90.00
_cell.angle_beta   90.00
_cell.angle_gamma   90.00
#
_symmetry.space_group_name_H-M   'P 1'
#
loop_
_entity.id
_entity.type
_entity.pdbx_description
1 polymer ?
#
loop_
_entity_poly.entity_id
_entity_poly.type
_entity_poly.pdbx_seq_one_letter_code
_entity_poly.pdbx_strand_id
1 'polypeptide(L)' 'MKKVLIIVAASITFASCTKNYSCDCESKATGETNQLLFKTNSKSHANRLCDDYASRVRNAIVEKSDYTCKLN' A
#
# COMPACT_ATOMS: atom_id res chain seq x y z
N MET A 1 -12.68 52.03 -19.89
CA MET A 1 -12.47 50.67 -20.45
C MET A 1 -12.00 49.77 -19.31
N LYS A 2 -12.89 48.97 -18.71
CA LYS A 2 -12.58 48.09 -17.56
C LYS A 2 -11.88 46.83 -18.06
N LYS A 3 -10.62 46.62 -17.65
CA LYS A 3 -9.83 45.43 -18.00
C LYS A 3 -10.29 44.27 -17.11
N VAL A 4 -10.94 43.29 -17.71
CA VAL A 4 -11.32 42.03 -17.04
C VAL A 4 -10.14 41.08 -17.17
N LEU A 5 -9.44 40.86 -16.06
CA LEU A 5 -8.39 39.84 -15.95
C LEU A 5 -9.06 38.48 -15.80
N ILE A 6 -9.07 37.69 -16.87
CA ILE A 6 -9.52 36.30 -16.85
C ILE A 6 -8.37 35.48 -16.26
N ILE A 7 -8.51 35.08 -15.00
CA ILE A 7 -7.61 34.14 -14.33
C ILE A 7 -7.94 32.75 -14.88
N VAL A 8 -7.15 32.27 -15.83
CA VAL A 8 -7.23 30.89 -16.31
C VAL A 8 -6.70 30.00 -15.19
N ALA A 9 -7.62 29.40 -14.43
CA ALA A 9 -7.29 28.37 -13.46
C ALA A 9 -6.74 27.15 -14.23
N ALA A 10 -5.42 27.00 -14.26
CA ALA A 10 -4.78 25.78 -14.72
C ALA A 10 -5.19 24.66 -13.76
N SER A 11 -6.20 23.88 -14.14
CA SER A 11 -6.58 22.65 -13.46
C SER A 11 -5.47 21.62 -13.65
N ILE A 12 -4.48 21.65 -12.75
CA ILE A 12 -3.47 20.60 -12.62
C ILE A 12 -4.21 19.36 -12.13
N THR A 13 -4.72 18.56 -13.06
CA THR A 13 -5.16 17.20 -12.77
C THR A 13 -3.92 16.42 -12.34
N PHE A 14 -3.70 16.30 -11.02
CA PHE A 14 -2.82 15.31 -10.45
C PHE A 14 -3.43 13.94 -10.79
N ALA A 15 -3.09 13.39 -11.95
CA ALA A 15 -3.29 11.98 -12.23
C ALA A 15 -2.50 11.25 -11.14
N SER A 16 -3.20 10.82 -10.08
CA SER A 16 -2.54 10.15 -8.97
C SER A 16 -2.05 8.82 -9.53
N CYS A 17 -0.77 8.72 -9.85
CA CYS A 17 -0.17 7.52 -10.40
C CYS A 17 -0.24 6.43 -9.34
N THR A 18 -1.30 5.64 -9.38
CA THR A 18 -1.45 4.48 -8.53
C THR A 18 -0.42 3.43 -8.95
N LYS A 19 0.38 2.95 -8.00
CA LYS A 19 1.34 1.87 -8.17
C LYS A 19 0.80 0.60 -7.53
N ASN A 20 1.19 -0.55 -8.09
CA ASN A 20 0.96 -1.82 -7.44
C ASN A 20 2.08 -2.04 -6.41
N TYR A 21 1.71 -2.54 -5.25
CA TYR A 21 2.61 -3.00 -4.21
C TYR A 21 2.22 -4.43 -3.83
N SER A 22 3.20 -5.25 -3.43
CA SER A 22 2.93 -6.56 -2.83
C SER A 22 3.39 -6.59 -1.39
N CYS A 23 2.61 -7.22 -0.52
CA CYS A 23 3.02 -7.56 0.83
C CYS A 23 3.23 -9.06 0.89
N ASP A 24 4.48 -9.47 1.08
CA ASP A 24 4.89 -10.87 1.13
C ASP A 24 5.15 -11.26 2.57
N CYS A 25 4.34 -12.19 3.09
CA CYS A 25 4.44 -12.75 4.44
C CYS A 25 4.97 -14.18 4.37
N GLU A 26 6.22 -14.36 4.78
CA GLU A 26 6.91 -15.65 4.78
C GLU A 26 6.85 -16.28 6.18
N SER A 27 6.43 -17.54 6.24
CA SER A 27 6.54 -18.42 7.40
C SER A 27 7.98 -18.86 7.60
N LYS A 28 8.57 -18.58 8.75
CA LYS A 28 9.91 -19.06 9.13
C LYS A 28 9.93 -20.54 9.47
N ALA A 29 8.78 -21.10 9.85
CA ALA A 29 8.65 -22.52 10.18
C ALA A 29 8.52 -23.39 8.93
N THR A 30 7.74 -22.97 7.93
CA THR A 30 7.42 -23.79 6.75
C THR A 30 8.03 -23.27 5.45
N GLY A 31 8.54 -22.04 5.42
CA GLY A 31 9.00 -21.37 4.20
C GLY A 31 7.86 -20.93 3.27
N GLU A 32 6.60 -21.16 3.64
CA GLU A 32 5.45 -20.77 2.83
C GLU A 32 5.31 -19.25 2.78
N THR A 33 5.09 -18.72 1.59
CA THR A 33 4.89 -17.29 1.36
C THR A 33 3.45 -17.01 0.99
N ASN A 34 2.81 -16.13 1.75
CA ASN A 34 1.49 -15.59 1.43
C ASN A 34 1.66 -14.16 0.92
N GLN A 35 1.11 -13.90 -0.27
CA GLN A 35 1.22 -12.60 -0.92
C GLN A 35 -0.15 -11.89 -0.97
N LEU A 36 -0.15 -10.60 -0.64
CA LEU A 36 -1.29 -9.72 -0.89
C LEU A 36 -0.88 -8.58 -1.83
N LEU A 37 -1.63 -8.40 -2.92
CA LEU A 37 -1.43 -7.35 -3.91
C LEU A 37 -2.42 -6.21 -3.67
N PHE A 38 -1.94 -4.97 -3.66
CA PHE A 38 -2.82 -3.80 -3.58
C PHE A 38 -2.28 -2.61 -4.37
N LYS A 39 -3.21 -1.77 -4.82
CA LYS A 39 -2.93 -0.65 -5.71
C LYS A 39 -3.16 0.67 -4.96
N THR A 40 -2.12 1.48 -4.82
CA THR A 40 -2.20 2.77 -4.14
C THR A 40 -1.19 3.75 -4.71
N ASN A 41 -1.47 5.04 -4.61
CA ASN A 41 -0.57 6.11 -5.05
C ASN A 41 0.47 6.48 -3.96
N SER A 42 0.40 5.85 -2.78
CA SER A 42 1.26 6.17 -1.64
C SER A 42 1.90 4.95 -1.01
N LYS A 43 3.23 5.00 -0.84
CA LYS A 43 4.01 3.97 -0.13
C LYS A 43 3.64 3.88 1.36
N SER A 44 3.28 5.00 2.01
CA SER A 44 2.88 4.95 3.43
C SER A 44 1.54 4.23 3.61
N HIS A 45 0.62 4.43 2.67
CA HIS A 45 -0.65 3.70 2.66
C HIS A 45 -0.41 2.21 2.36
N ALA A 46 0.49 1.91 1.41
CA ALA A 46 0.92 0.54 1.12
C ALA A 46 1.51 -0.17 2.35
N ASN A 47 2.39 0.50 3.11
CA ASN A 47 2.95 -0.03 4.36
C ASN A 47 1.84 -0.34 5.37
N ARG A 48 0.90 0.59 5.59
CA ARG A 48 -0.20 0.38 6.54
C ARG A 48 -1.06 -0.84 6.17
N LEU A 49 -1.37 -1.01 4.88
CA LEU A 49 -2.09 -2.19 4.40
C LEU A 49 -1.29 -3.49 4.62
N CYS A 50 0.04 -3.44 4.43
CA CYS A 50 0.91 -4.58 4.69
C CYS A 50 1.00 -4.92 6.18
N ASP A 51 1.09 -3.91 7.07
CA ASP A 51 1.10 -4.10 8.52
C ASP A 51 -0.22 -4.70 9.03
N ASP A 52 -1.36 -4.21 8.50
CA ASP A 52 -2.68 -4.76 8.80
C ASP A 52 -2.80 -6.22 8.34
N TYR A 53 -2.28 -6.54 7.15
CA TYR A 53 -2.24 -7.91 6.64
C TYR A 53 -1.34 -8.80 7.52
N ALA A 54 -0.14 -8.33 7.86
CA ALA A 54 0.77 -9.02 8.76
C ALA A 54 0.13 -9.33 10.11
N SER A 55 -0.61 -8.38 10.67
CA SER A 55 -1.36 -8.55 11.92
C SER A 55 -2.44 -9.63 11.79
N ARG A 56 -3.16 -9.69 10.67
CA ARG A 56 -4.15 -10.74 10.41
C ARG A 56 -3.52 -12.12 10.27
N VAL A 57 -2.43 -12.23 9.50
CA VAL A 57 -1.71 -13.50 9.30
C VAL A 57 -1.19 -14.02 10.64
N ARG A 58 -0.58 -13.16 11.48
CA ARG A 58 -0.12 -13.54 12.81
C ARG A 58 -1.25 -13.94 13.77
N ASN A 59 -2.44 -13.38 13.62
CA ASN A 59 -3.57 -13.70 14.49
C ASN A 59 -4.37 -14.94 14.06
N ALA A 60 -4.32 -15.31 12.78
CA ALA A 60 -5.03 -16.48 12.25
C ALA A 60 -4.30 -17.81 12.51
N ILE A 61 -3.02 -17.78 12.87
CA ILE A 61 -2.15 -18.96 12.96
C ILE A 61 -1.70 -19.17 14.40
N VAL A 62 -1.77 -20.42 14.86
CA VAL A 62 -1.45 -20.82 16.25
C VAL A 62 0.00 -20.48 16.62
N GLU A 63 0.91 -20.51 15.64
CA GLU A 63 2.30 -20.04 15.74
C GLU A 63 2.42 -18.57 15.30
N LYS A 64 1.99 -17.67 16.18
CA LYS A 64 1.91 -16.21 15.93
C LYS A 64 3.25 -15.53 15.59
N SER A 65 4.37 -16.20 15.86
CA SER A 65 5.72 -15.61 15.93
C SER A 65 6.55 -15.79 14.66
N ASP A 66 6.19 -16.73 13.77
CA ASP A 66 7.08 -17.15 12.70
C ASP A 66 6.87 -16.41 11.37
N TYR A 67 5.99 -15.42 11.30
CA TYR A 67 5.75 -14.70 10.04
C TYR A 67 6.51 -13.38 9.94
N THR A 68 7.35 -13.28 8.92
CA THR A 68 8.01 -12.03 8.50
C THR A 68 7.31 -11.48 7.27
N CYS A 69 6.75 -10.27 7.37
CA CYS A 69 6.09 -9.60 6.25
C CYS A 69 6.92 -8.43 5.74
N LYS A 70 7.00 -8.26 4.41
CA LYS A 70 7.71 -7.16 3.75
C LYS A 70 6.90 -6.59 2.60
N LEU A 71 6.91 -5.27 2.48
CA LEU A 71 6.36 -4.56 1.34
C LEU A 71 7.39 -4.52 0.20
N ASN A 72 6.98 -4.92 -0.99
CA ASN A 72 7.72 -4.84 -2.25
C ASN A 72 7.02 -3.89 -3.24
#